data_AF-A0A9E2ABY0-F1
#
_entry.id   AF-A0A9E2ABY0-F1
#
_cell.length_a   1.000
_cell.length_b   1.000
_cell.length_c   1.000
_cell.angle_alpha   90.00
_cell.angle_beta   90.00
_cell.angle_gamma   90.00
#
_symmetry.space_group_name_H-M   'P 1'
#
loop_
_entity.id
_entity.type
_entity.pdbx_description
1 polymer ?
#
loop_
_entity_poly.entity_id
_entity_poly.type
_entity_poly.pdbx_seq_one_letter_code
_entity_poly.pdbx_strand_id
1 'polypeptide(L)' 'TKVKGIGPVYAGKLADHGITTFVGLAAADATTIAEALDVSPEQVADWSNQARGLS' A
#
# COMPACT_ATOMS: atom_id res chain seq x y z
N THR A 1 -0.97 12.91 -2.64
CA THR A 1 -1.70 11.70 -2.22
C THR A 1 -1.74 11.64 -0.70
N LYS A 2 -2.71 10.96 -0.08
CA LYS A 2 -2.87 10.97 1.40
C LYS A 2 -1.83 10.11 2.13
N VAL A 3 -1.40 9.00 1.53
CA VAL A 3 -0.29 8.16 2.01
C VAL A 3 0.98 8.63 1.32
N LYS A 4 1.99 9.03 2.10
CA LYS A 4 3.31 9.45 1.59
C LYS A 4 4.02 8.25 0.96
N GLY A 5 4.66 8.47 -0.18
CA GLY A 5 5.33 7.41 -0.95
C GLY A 5 4.42 6.69 -1.95
N ILE A 6 3.10 6.85 -1.87
CA ILE A 6 2.17 6.32 -2.87
C ILE A 6 1.80 7.43 -3.86
N GLY A 7 2.54 7.52 -4.96
CA GLY A 7 2.14 8.32 -6.14
C GLY A 7 1.16 7.58 -7.06
N PRO A 8 0.75 8.18 -8.19
CA PRO A 8 -0.19 7.56 -9.14
C PRO A 8 0.25 6.17 -9.62
N VAL A 9 1.56 5.95 -9.79
CA VAL A 9 2.12 4.66 -10.21
C VAL A 9 1.84 3.56 -9.18
N TYR A 10 2.19 3.78 -7.91
CA TYR A 10 1.94 2.79 -6.87
C TYR A 10 0.45 2.66 -6.53
N ALA A 11 -0.31 3.74 -6.64
CA ALA A 11 -1.77 3.67 -6.51
C ALA A 11 -2.40 2.78 -7.59
N GLY A 12 -1.93 2.87 -8.84
CA GLY A 12 -2.33 1.99 -9.93
C GLY A 12 -1.96 0.54 -9.67
N LYS A 13 -0.70 0.27 -9.34
CA LYS A 13 -0.24 -1.09 -9.00
C LYS A 13 -1.05 -1.71 -7.85
N LEU A 14 -1.29 -0.95 -6.76
CA LEU A 14 -2.11 -1.41 -5.65
C LEU A 14 -3.55 -1.72 -6.09
N ALA A 15 -4.13 -0.89 -6.96
CA ALA A 15 -5.46 -1.14 -7.51
C ALA A 15 -5.50 -2.40 -8.40
N ASP A 16 -4.45 -2.68 -9.17
CA ASP A 16 -4.32 -3.92 -9.96
C ASP A 16 -4.27 -5.17 -9.05
N HIS A 17 -3.84 -5.01 -7.80
CA HIS A 17 -3.89 -6.03 -6.74
C HIS A 17 -5.15 -5.94 -5.85
N GLY A 18 -6.17 -5.19 -6.25
CA GLY A 18 -7.45 -5.08 -5.54
C GLY A 18 -7.43 -4.16 -4.30
N ILE A 19 -6.32 -3.46 -4.04
CA ILE A 19 -6.17 -2.54 -2.92
C ILE A 19 -6.55 -1.13 -3.37
N THR A 20 -7.84 -0.80 -3.18
CA THR A 20 -8.42 0.49 -3.61
C THR A 20 -8.89 1.38 -2.45
N THR A 21 -8.78 0.90 -1.21
CA THR A 21 -9.25 1.61 -0.01
C THR A 21 -8.14 1.69 1.05
N PHE A 22 -8.22 2.67 1.96
CA PHE A 22 -7.29 2.77 3.08
C PHE A 22 -7.38 1.57 4.02
N VAL A 23 -8.60 1.08 4.29
CA VAL A 23 -8.83 -0.15 5.06
C VAL A 23 -8.17 -1.36 4.38
N GLY A 24 -8.30 -1.49 3.06
CA GLY A 24 -7.66 -2.55 2.29
C GLY A 24 -6.13 -2.49 2.38
N LEU A 25 -5.55 -1.30 2.23
CA LEU A 25 -4.10 -1.12 2.35
C LEU A 25 -3.60 -1.37 3.77
N ALA A 26 -4.37 -0.98 4.79
CA ALA A 26 -4.07 -1.21 6.20
C ALA A 26 -4.09 -2.70 6.59
N ALA A 27 -4.88 -3.51 5.89
CA ALA A 27 -5.05 -4.94 6.13
C ALA A 27 -4.21 -5.83 5.19
N ALA A 28 -3.56 -5.25 4.19
CA ALA A 28 -2.77 -5.99 3.21
C ALA A 28 -1.55 -6.67 3.85
N ASP A 29 -1.19 -7.85 3.33
CA ASP A 29 0.05 -8.51 3.70
C ASP A 29 1.25 -7.79 3.06
N ALA A 30 2.12 -7.24 3.90
CA ALA A 30 3.20 -6.37 3.44
C ALA A 30 4.21 -7.12 2.57
N THR A 31 4.53 -8.38 2.88
CA THR A 31 5.48 -9.20 2.12
C THR A 31 4.94 -9.52 0.73
N THR A 32 3.69 -10.00 0.63
CA THR A 32 3.04 -10.34 -0.64
C THR A 32 2.97 -9.13 -1.57
N ILE A 33 2.58 -7.97 -1.04
CA ILE A 33 2.49 -6.73 -1.83
C ILE A 33 3.88 -6.20 -2.18
N ALA A 34 4.85 -6.30 -1.28
CA ALA A 34 6.22 -5.88 -1.57
C ALA A 34 6.83 -6.67 -2.73
N GLU A 35 6.67 -7.99 -2.72
CA GLU A 35 7.09 -8.87 -3.82
C GLU A 35 6.40 -8.50 -5.13
N ALA A 36 5.08 -8.26 -5.11
CA ALA A 36 4.32 -7.92 -6.30
C ALA A 36 4.67 -6.54 -6.89
N LEU A 37 5.03 -5.58 -6.05
CA LEU A 37 5.30 -4.20 -6.45
C LEU A 37 6.80 -3.94 -6.73
N ASP A 38 7.66 -4.91 -6.44
CA ASP A 38 9.14 -4.80 -6.46
C ASP A 38 9.64 -3.68 -5.54
N VAL A 39 9.18 -3.70 -4.29
CA VAL A 39 9.57 -2.76 -3.22
C VAL A 39 9.91 -3.53 -1.95
N SER A 40 10.41 -2.85 -0.91
CA SER A 40 10.70 -3.52 0.36
C SER A 40 9.43 -3.76 1.20
N PRO A 41 9.35 -4.86 1.97
CA PRO A 41 8.26 -5.08 2.92
C PRO A 41 8.11 -3.95 3.95
N GLU A 42 9.21 -3.30 4.34
CA GLU A 42 9.17 -2.15 5.26
C GLU A 42 8.47 -0.94 4.63
N GLN A 43 8.67 -0.70 3.33
CA GLN A 43 7.99 0.36 2.61
C GLN A 43 6.48 0.13 2.56
N VAL A 44 6.05 -1.11 2.32
CA VAL A 44 4.62 -1.46 2.35
C VAL A 44 4.06 -1.37 3.77
N ALA A 45 4.82 -1.83 4.78
CA ALA A 45 4.41 -1.71 6.18
C ALA A 45 4.22 -0.25 6.61
N ASP A 46 5.09 0.66 6.16
CA ASP A 46 4.93 2.10 6.38
C ASP A 46 3.65 2.64 5.74
N TRP A 47 3.37 2.26 4.49
CA TRP A 47 2.11 2.61 3.82
C TRP A 47 0.88 2.10 4.55
N SER A 48 0.89 0.84 5.00
CA SER A 48 -0.20 0.25 5.78
C SER A 48 -0.39 0.97 7.13
N ASN A 49 0.69 1.36 7.80
CA ASN A 49 0.65 2.15 9.04
C ASN A 49 0.01 3.53 8.81
N GLN A 50 0.42 4.25 7.77
CA GLN A 50 -0.18 5.53 7.41
C GLN A 50 -1.68 5.36 7.06
N ALA A 51 -2.06 4.31 6.35
CA ALA A 51 -3.44 4.03 5.96
C ALA A 51 -4.38 3.75 7.15
N ARG A 52 -3.88 3.13 8.23
CA ARG A 52 -4.64 2.94 9.48
C ARG A 52 -5.10 4.25 10.10
N GLY A 53 -4.28 5.31 9.99
CA GLY A 53 -4.63 6.64 10.49
C GLY A 53 -5.63 7.42 9.60
N LEU A 54 -6.00 6.87 8.45
CA LEU A 54 -6.90 7.48 7.46
C LEU A 54 -8.22 6.71 7.30
N SER A 55 -8.37 5.61 8.02
CA SER A 55 -9.54 4.72 7.98
C SER A 55 -10.65 5.17 8.93
#